data_AF-A0A4Q1F2U5-F1
#
_entry.id   AF-A0A4Q1F2U5-F1
#
_cell.length_a   1.000
_cell.length_b   1.000
_cell.length_c   1.000
_cell.angle_alpha   90.00
_cell.angle_beta   90.00
_cell.angle_gamma   90.00
#
_symmetry.space_group_name_H-M   'P 1'
#
loop_
_entity.id
_entity.type
_entity.pdbx_description
1 polymer ?
#
loop_
_entity_poly.entity_id
_entity_poly.type
_entity_poly.pdbx_seq_one_letter_code
_entity_poly.pdbx_strand_id
1 'polypeptide(L)'
;MKAKYIFKGLLTMFLLAVLSAGCESYNEAVLQDIGADRAFSPVGLTTTIRNQTTVELNWTVKEDADHYVVEFSADDVNFTTIYKTVNVAPKELPVQVALEGETVYSIRVKAVSSAGVADSKWTVTSATTLTEQILFPVADADIEAKEVTLRWTPNSSVTQISVMPGNITHAITPAEKAAGVAKVTGLTGETNYTATLLNGTKKRGVRTFTTGIDIGTGILVKPEDDLNAKISEAASGAILVLMPGDYNVYKGDIIVNKAITIRGLRPADKPKLHVKFTLNSGTADFSLIDLELDGAGVGDFSFITINTASAIYEDILISGCYVHDYLRALVYGSVNAAKVASFTVENSIIKNVSTNQQAETIDFRNTYVASVVVKNSTFDSCSIGREFIRVDNAGLTGTGLTSNVLIDSSTLYNVSSNVASKRILYLRFGANTSTVKNTIIAGTTAIYSNQNGTTTPTAPPTFASNNYFNASLLYTVGAAAITVDKSATYTTLDPQFTSAATGNFTVKNQTLIDNKIGDPRWRP
;
A
#
# COMPACT_ATOMS: atom_id res chain seq x y z
N MET A 1 -95.42 -27.68 -22.28
CA MET A 1 -94.11 -27.90 -21.62
C MET A 1 -94.35 -28.19 -20.16
N LYS A 2 -93.81 -29.30 -19.62
CA LYS A 2 -94.17 -29.82 -18.29
C LYS A 2 -93.68 -28.87 -17.18
N ALA A 3 -94.54 -28.56 -16.21
CA ALA A 3 -94.30 -27.67 -15.05
C ALA A 3 -93.01 -27.96 -14.25
N LYS A 4 -92.45 -29.16 -14.42
CA LYS A 4 -91.18 -29.63 -13.83
C LYS A 4 -89.95 -28.79 -14.23
N TYR A 5 -89.97 -28.12 -15.39
CA TYR A 5 -88.85 -27.27 -15.86
C TYR A 5 -88.92 -25.83 -15.32
N ILE A 6 -90.12 -25.35 -14.99
CA ILE A 6 -90.34 -24.01 -14.40
C ILE A 6 -89.94 -24.03 -12.92
N PHE A 7 -90.28 -25.08 -12.18
CA PHE A 7 -89.89 -25.23 -10.77
C PHE A 7 -88.38 -25.42 -10.56
N LYS A 8 -87.70 -26.11 -11.48
CA LYS A 8 -86.23 -26.21 -11.45
C LYS A 8 -85.56 -24.86 -11.74
N GLY A 9 -86.08 -24.08 -12.68
CA GLY A 9 -85.57 -22.74 -12.97
C GLY A 9 -85.73 -21.77 -11.78
N LEU A 10 -86.89 -21.80 -11.12
CA LEU A 10 -87.17 -20.95 -9.96
C LEU A 10 -86.32 -21.32 -8.72
N LEU A 11 -86.15 -22.61 -8.44
CA LEU A 11 -85.34 -23.08 -7.31
C LEU A 11 -83.84 -22.79 -7.52
N THR A 12 -83.37 -22.84 -8.78
CA THR A 12 -81.98 -22.50 -9.12
C THR A 12 -81.73 -20.99 -9.06
N MET A 13 -82.72 -20.16 -9.40
CA MET A 13 -82.64 -18.70 -9.26
C MET A 13 -82.69 -18.24 -7.78
N PHE A 14 -83.46 -18.92 -6.93
CA PHE A 14 -83.51 -18.64 -5.49
C PHE A 14 -82.23 -19.11 -4.75
N LEU A 15 -81.60 -20.21 -5.18
CA LEU A 15 -80.32 -20.65 -4.62
C LEU A 15 -79.14 -19.75 -5.02
N LEU A 16 -79.20 -19.08 -6.19
CA LEU A 16 -78.14 -18.17 -6.63
C LEU A 16 -78.22 -16.78 -5.94
N ALA A 17 -79.41 -16.35 -5.51
CA ALA A 17 -79.60 -15.11 -4.77
C ALA A 17 -79.08 -15.18 -3.32
N VAL A 18 -79.17 -16.35 -2.67
CA VAL A 18 -78.74 -16.55 -1.27
C VAL A 18 -77.22 -16.68 -1.11
N LEU A 19 -76.47 -16.91 -2.20
CA LEU A 19 -75.00 -16.99 -2.16
C LEU A 19 -74.29 -15.63 -2.26
N SER A 20 -75.03 -14.53 -2.45
CA SER A 20 -74.47 -13.16 -2.51
C SER A 20 -74.66 -12.33 -1.24
N ALA A 21 -75.33 -12.89 -0.22
CA ALA A 21 -75.55 -12.24 1.08
C ALA A 21 -74.69 -12.86 2.21
N GLY A 22 -73.61 -13.56 1.84
CA GLY A 22 -72.79 -14.36 2.75
C GLY A 22 -71.34 -13.93 2.82
N CYS A 23 -71.05 -12.64 2.85
CA CYS A 23 -69.77 -12.10 3.36
C CYS A 23 -69.90 -10.60 3.62
N GLU A 24 -70.72 -10.22 4.61
CA GLU A 24 -70.34 -9.04 5.39
C GLU A 24 -69.07 -9.45 6.17
N SER A 25 -67.92 -9.26 5.55
CA SER A 25 -66.69 -9.13 6.33
C SER A 25 -66.95 -7.96 7.27
N TYR A 26 -66.95 -8.23 8.57
CA TYR A 26 -66.90 -7.24 9.62
C TYR A 26 -65.86 -6.16 9.27
N ASN A 27 -66.32 -5.07 8.68
CA ASN A 27 -65.57 -3.85 8.38
C ASN A 27 -66.00 -2.74 9.33
N GLU A 28 -66.44 -3.10 10.54
CA GLU A 28 -66.38 -2.13 11.62
C GLU A 28 -64.91 -1.81 11.84
N ALA A 29 -64.54 -0.56 11.61
CA ALA A 29 -63.25 -0.05 12.04
C ALA A 29 -63.19 -0.23 13.55
N VAL A 30 -62.49 -1.27 14.03
CA VAL A 30 -62.37 -1.65 15.45
C VAL A 30 -61.75 -0.53 16.33
N LEU A 31 -61.42 0.64 15.77
CA LEU A 31 -60.78 1.74 16.49
C LEU A 31 -61.20 3.14 16.00
N GLN A 32 -62.32 3.32 15.29
CA GLN A 32 -62.84 4.68 15.09
C GLN A 32 -63.64 5.08 16.34
N ASP A 33 -63.00 5.90 17.17
CA ASP A 33 -63.57 6.61 18.32
C ASP A 33 -63.48 5.89 19.68
N ILE A 34 -62.24 5.68 20.16
CA ILE A 34 -61.96 5.38 21.58
C ILE A 34 -62.23 6.60 22.49
N GLY A 35 -62.62 7.77 21.94
CA GLY A 35 -62.74 9.00 22.74
C GLY A 35 -61.43 9.37 23.41
N ALA A 36 -60.30 9.10 22.74
CA ALA A 36 -58.98 9.40 23.28
C ALA A 36 -58.81 10.92 23.42
N ASP A 37 -58.57 11.39 24.63
CA ASP A 37 -58.29 12.80 24.95
C ASP A 37 -56.89 13.24 24.49
N ARG A 38 -56.13 12.32 23.87
CA ARG A 38 -54.73 12.46 23.49
C ARG A 38 -54.38 11.64 22.25
N ALA A 39 -53.45 12.15 21.44
CA ALA A 39 -52.83 11.40 20.36
C ALA A 39 -52.08 10.15 20.86
N PHE A 40 -52.07 9.08 20.05
CA PHE A 40 -51.28 7.89 20.37
C PHE A 40 -49.78 8.10 20.13
N SER A 41 -48.96 7.57 21.04
CA SER A 41 -47.50 7.65 20.90
C SER A 41 -47.01 6.94 19.63
N PRO A 42 -45.97 7.47 18.96
CA PRO A 42 -45.33 6.79 17.85
C PRO A 42 -44.86 5.38 18.25
N VAL A 43 -45.13 4.39 17.41
CA VAL A 43 -44.72 3.00 17.63
C VAL A 43 -43.76 2.55 16.53
N GLY A 44 -42.96 1.52 16.80
CA GLY A 44 -41.97 1.03 15.84
C GLY A 44 -40.83 2.02 15.57
N LEU A 45 -40.48 2.86 16.55
CA LEU A 45 -39.38 3.81 16.43
C LEU A 45 -38.05 3.07 16.25
N THR A 46 -37.41 3.26 15.11
CA THR A 46 -36.09 2.73 14.79
C THR A 46 -35.07 3.85 14.61
N THR A 47 -33.82 3.56 14.97
CA THR A 47 -32.66 4.44 14.80
C THR A 47 -31.63 3.73 13.93
N THR A 48 -31.06 4.43 12.95
CA THR A 48 -29.96 3.90 12.13
C THR A 48 -28.94 5.00 11.85
N ILE A 49 -27.66 4.71 12.07
CA ILE A 49 -26.56 5.62 11.71
C ILE A 49 -26.26 5.44 10.23
N ARG A 50 -26.43 6.50 9.43
CA ARG A 50 -26.21 6.44 7.97
C ARG A 50 -24.80 6.85 7.55
N ASN A 51 -24.30 7.98 8.06
CA ASN A 51 -22.99 8.54 7.68
C ASN A 51 -22.22 9.02 8.91
N GLN A 52 -21.94 8.11 9.85
CA GLN A 52 -21.26 8.34 11.14
C GLN A 52 -22.03 9.25 12.13
N THR A 53 -22.45 10.43 11.70
CA THR A 53 -23.09 11.46 12.54
C THR A 53 -24.54 11.76 12.16
N THR A 54 -25.03 11.18 11.07
CA THR A 54 -26.43 11.29 10.66
C THR A 54 -27.25 10.15 11.24
N VAL A 55 -28.21 10.49 12.10
CA VAL A 55 -29.19 9.56 12.66
C VAL A 55 -30.43 9.60 11.78
N GLU A 56 -30.74 8.48 11.14
CA GLU A 56 -32.02 8.24 10.51
C GLU A 56 -33.01 7.68 11.53
N LEU A 57 -34.18 8.30 11.62
CA LEU A 57 -35.29 7.87 12.45
C LEU A 57 -36.45 7.46 11.57
N ASN A 58 -37.09 6.36 11.90
CA ASN A 58 -38.33 5.94 11.27
C ASN A 58 -39.31 5.41 12.32
N TRP A 59 -40.61 5.55 12.05
CA TRP A 59 -41.68 5.02 12.90
C TRP A 59 -42.97 4.84 12.08
N THR A 60 -43.96 4.16 12.65
CA THR A 60 -45.27 4.01 12.00
C THR A 60 -46.03 5.34 12.03
N VAL A 61 -46.34 5.88 10.84
CA VAL A 61 -47.19 7.07 10.67
C VAL A 61 -48.60 6.81 11.19
N LYS A 62 -49.19 7.82 11.83
CA LYS A 62 -50.59 7.84 12.26
C LYS A 62 -51.41 8.70 11.30
N GLU A 63 -52.65 8.27 11.04
CA GLU A 63 -53.55 8.89 10.07
C GLU A 63 -54.01 10.30 10.50
N ASP A 64 -54.03 10.56 11.81
CA ASP A 64 -54.46 11.81 12.45
C ASP A 64 -53.30 12.69 12.96
N ALA A 65 -52.05 12.36 12.61
CA ALA A 65 -50.89 13.17 13.00
C ALA A 65 -50.69 14.37 12.06
N ASP A 66 -50.70 15.58 12.61
CA ASP A 66 -50.30 16.80 11.89
C ASP A 66 -48.78 16.81 11.66
N HIS A 67 -48.02 16.65 12.74
CA HIS A 67 -46.57 16.48 12.71
C HIS A 67 -46.06 15.75 13.97
N TYR A 68 -44.77 15.45 13.98
CA TYR A 68 -44.06 14.91 15.12
C TYR A 68 -43.01 15.89 15.62
N VAL A 69 -42.86 15.98 16.94
CA VAL A 69 -41.76 16.71 17.56
C VAL A 69 -40.72 15.70 17.99
N VAL A 70 -39.49 15.85 17.50
CA VAL A 70 -38.34 15.03 17.86
C VAL A 70 -37.33 15.90 18.61
N GLU A 71 -36.90 15.42 19.78
CA GLU A 71 -35.87 16.09 20.58
C GLU A 71 -34.67 15.17 20.80
N PHE A 72 -33.49 15.75 20.65
CA PHE A 72 -32.20 15.10 20.85
C PHE A 72 -31.53 15.72 22.07
N SER A 73 -31.09 14.87 22.99
CA SER A 73 -30.34 15.24 24.20
C SER A 73 -28.99 14.54 24.16
N ALA A 74 -27.91 15.33 24.17
CA ALA A 74 -26.53 14.85 24.01
C ALA A 74 -25.97 14.41 25.38
N ASP A 75 -25.53 13.15 25.48
CA ASP A 75 -24.94 12.53 26.67
C ASP A 75 -25.80 12.69 27.95
N ASP A 76 -27.11 12.90 27.78
CA ASP A 76 -28.07 13.14 28.85
C ASP A 76 -29.38 12.40 28.60
N VAL A 77 -29.60 11.34 29.38
CA VAL A 77 -30.81 10.50 29.34
C VAL A 77 -32.04 11.15 29.94
N ASN A 78 -31.88 12.23 30.71
CA ASN A 78 -32.97 12.89 31.43
C ASN A 78 -33.54 14.08 30.65
N PHE A 79 -32.97 14.42 29.49
CA PHE A 79 -33.42 15.54 28.64
C PHE A 79 -33.45 16.87 29.40
N THR A 80 -32.47 17.11 30.28
CA THR A 80 -32.30 18.37 31.01
C THR A 80 -31.84 19.49 30.08
N THR A 81 -31.03 19.16 29.07
CA THR A 81 -30.61 20.09 28.00
C THR A 81 -30.96 19.49 26.65
N ILE A 82 -31.80 20.20 25.88
CA ILE A 82 -32.14 19.79 24.53
C ILE A 82 -31.08 20.33 23.57
N TYR A 83 -30.34 19.43 22.94
CA TYR A 83 -29.34 19.77 21.92
C TYR A 83 -30.02 20.25 20.63
N LYS A 84 -31.07 19.56 20.20
CA LYS A 84 -31.77 19.88 18.94
C LYS A 84 -33.23 19.45 19.00
N THR A 85 -34.11 20.27 18.45
CA THR A 85 -35.53 19.96 18.22
C THR A 85 -35.83 20.05 16.73
N VAL A 86 -36.53 19.06 16.19
CA VAL A 86 -37.01 19.09 14.79
C VAL A 86 -38.50 18.73 14.75
N ASN A 87 -39.23 19.44 13.89
CA ASN A 87 -40.61 19.09 13.54
C ASN A 87 -40.59 18.29 12.24
N VAL A 88 -41.28 17.16 12.22
CA VAL A 88 -41.26 16.19 11.12
C VAL A 88 -42.69 15.93 10.68
N ALA A 89 -43.02 16.26 9.44
CA ALA A 89 -44.31 15.91 8.86
C ALA A 89 -44.36 14.40 8.54
N PRO A 90 -45.56 13.77 8.56
CA PRO A 90 -45.71 12.33 8.25
C PRO A 90 -45.02 11.87 6.96
N LYS A 91 -45.01 12.73 5.93
CA LYS A 91 -44.41 12.47 4.61
C LYS A 91 -42.87 12.58 4.57
N GLU A 92 -42.24 13.04 5.64
CA GLU A 92 -40.78 13.24 5.73
C GLU A 92 -40.07 12.02 6.32
N LEU A 93 -40.79 10.93 6.59
CA LEU A 93 -40.22 9.69 7.09
C LEU A 93 -39.72 8.76 5.97
N PRO A 94 -38.55 8.12 6.15
CA PRO A 94 -37.64 8.25 7.29
C PRO A 94 -36.91 9.61 7.31
N VAL A 95 -36.80 10.21 8.50
CA VAL A 95 -36.15 11.51 8.68
C VAL A 95 -34.67 11.34 9.02
N GLN A 96 -33.80 12.13 8.41
CA GLN A 96 -32.37 12.12 8.69
C GLN A 96 -31.92 13.40 9.38
N VAL A 97 -31.28 13.26 10.54
CA VAL A 97 -30.81 14.38 11.36
C VAL A 97 -29.31 14.28 11.56
N ALA A 98 -28.57 15.28 11.05
CA ALA A 98 -27.16 15.44 11.35
C ALA A 98 -26.97 15.96 12.78
N LEU A 99 -26.10 15.28 13.53
CA LEU A 99 -25.74 15.53 14.93
C LEU A 99 -24.21 15.62 15.08
N GLU A 100 -23.69 15.90 16.27
CA GLU A 100 -22.23 15.81 16.52
C GLU A 100 -21.77 14.36 16.61
N GLY A 101 -20.52 14.09 16.21
CA GLY A 101 -19.88 12.78 16.31
C GLY A 101 -19.39 12.45 17.73
N GLU A 102 -19.13 11.16 17.96
CA GLU A 102 -18.66 10.64 19.26
C GLU A 102 -19.56 11.06 20.43
N THR A 103 -20.87 11.02 20.24
CA THR A 103 -21.87 11.45 21.24
C THR A 103 -23.00 10.43 21.31
N VAL A 104 -23.44 10.11 22.54
CA VAL A 104 -24.61 9.28 22.77
C VAL A 104 -25.83 10.17 22.87
N TYR A 105 -26.76 10.07 21.93
CA TYR A 105 -27.99 10.84 21.96
C TYR A 105 -29.12 10.01 22.55
N SER A 106 -29.78 10.58 23.54
CA SER A 106 -31.14 10.19 23.92
C SER A 106 -32.12 10.98 23.06
N ILE A 107 -33.06 10.28 22.44
CA ILE A 107 -33.96 10.81 21.41
C ILE A 107 -35.39 10.52 21.86
N ARG A 108 -36.25 11.54 21.85
CA ARG A 108 -37.67 11.35 22.16
C ARG A 108 -38.55 11.92 21.06
N VAL A 109 -39.62 11.20 20.73
CA VAL A 109 -40.60 11.57 19.70
C VAL A 109 -42.00 11.60 20.30
N LYS A 110 -42.77 12.65 20.02
CA LYS A 110 -44.22 12.71 20.29
C LYS A 110 -44.99 13.09 19.02
N ALA A 111 -46.23 12.65 18.93
CA ALA A 111 -47.16 13.03 17.88
C ALA A 111 -48.00 14.23 18.32
N VAL A 112 -48.22 15.17 17.41
CA VAL A 112 -49.17 16.28 17.53
C VAL A 112 -50.33 15.98 16.58
N SER A 113 -51.56 15.92 17.09
CA SER A 113 -52.74 15.54 16.31
C SER A 113 -53.35 16.73 15.59
N SER A 114 -53.87 16.51 14.39
CA SER A 114 -54.68 17.50 13.66
C SER A 114 -56.10 17.65 14.22
N ALA A 115 -56.53 16.77 15.12
CA ALA A 115 -57.87 16.74 15.70
C ALA A 115 -58.05 17.62 16.94
N GLY A 116 -57.02 18.35 17.37
CA GLY A 116 -57.09 19.27 18.52
C GLY A 116 -57.12 18.60 19.90
N VAL A 117 -56.77 17.32 19.98
CA VAL A 117 -56.55 16.58 21.24
C VAL A 117 -55.14 16.85 21.79
N ALA A 118 -54.88 16.45 23.05
CA ALA A 118 -53.56 16.64 23.64
C ALA A 118 -52.46 15.85 22.90
N ASP A 119 -51.23 16.36 22.90
CA ASP A 119 -50.05 15.67 22.31
C ASP A 119 -49.82 14.29 22.92
N SER A 120 -49.27 13.36 22.15
CA SER A 120 -48.96 12.02 22.66
C SER A 120 -47.96 12.03 23.82
N LYS A 121 -47.89 10.92 24.56
CA LYS A 121 -46.71 10.66 25.40
C LYS A 121 -45.47 10.47 24.52
N TRP A 122 -44.30 10.72 25.09
CA TRP A 122 -43.03 10.52 24.42
C TRP A 122 -42.69 9.04 24.22
N THR A 123 -42.22 8.70 23.03
CA THR A 123 -41.50 7.44 22.75
C THR A 123 -40.02 7.75 22.73
N VAL A 124 -39.20 6.98 23.45
CA VAL A 124 -37.76 7.24 23.63
C VAL A 124 -36.94 6.16 22.93
N THR A 125 -35.82 6.57 22.35
CA THR A 125 -34.78 5.71 21.79
C THR A 125 -33.41 6.36 22.01
N SER A 126 -32.34 5.70 21.59
CA SER A 126 -31.00 6.27 21.59
C SER A 126 -30.24 5.92 20.32
N ALA A 127 -29.21 6.71 20.04
CA ALA A 127 -28.27 6.47 18.96
C ALA A 127 -26.89 7.00 19.37
N THR A 128 -25.84 6.22 19.09
CA THR A 128 -24.46 6.66 19.30
C THR A 128 -23.86 7.01 17.95
N THR A 129 -23.49 8.27 17.77
CA THR A 129 -22.77 8.71 16.57
C THR A 129 -21.30 8.27 16.63
N LEU A 130 -20.73 7.98 15.47
CA LEU A 130 -19.32 7.64 15.30
C LEU A 130 -18.48 8.91 15.12
N THR A 131 -17.15 8.76 15.09
CA THR A 131 -16.23 9.85 14.75
C THR A 131 -16.57 10.41 13.39
N GLU A 132 -16.77 11.72 13.30
CA GLU A 132 -17.05 12.39 12.03
C GLU A 132 -15.79 12.42 11.15
N GLN A 133 -16.00 12.43 9.83
CA GLN A 133 -14.94 12.47 8.84
C GLN A 133 -15.21 13.51 7.74
N ILE A 134 -15.15 14.80 8.09
CA ILE A 134 -15.22 15.90 7.12
C ILE A 134 -13.85 16.32 6.58
N LEU A 135 -12.75 15.81 7.16
CA LEU A 135 -11.40 16.00 6.63
C LEU A 135 -11.23 15.12 5.37
N PHE A 136 -10.96 15.74 4.23
CA PHE A 136 -10.81 15.01 2.97
C PHE A 136 -9.51 14.19 2.95
N PRO A 137 -9.40 13.17 2.09
CA PRO A 137 -8.11 12.54 1.79
C PRO A 137 -7.08 13.62 1.40
N VAL A 138 -5.86 13.47 1.90
CA VAL A 138 -4.76 14.40 1.56
C VAL A 138 -4.26 14.00 0.17
N ALA A 139 -4.29 14.93 -0.79
CA ALA A 139 -3.76 14.65 -2.12
C ALA A 139 -2.23 14.72 -2.09
N ASP A 140 -1.55 13.90 -2.89
CA ASP A 140 -0.08 13.86 -2.89
C ASP A 140 0.54 15.21 -3.27
N ALA A 141 -0.12 15.97 -4.16
CA ALA A 141 0.30 17.32 -4.55
C ALA A 141 0.21 18.35 -3.42
N ASP A 142 -0.47 18.04 -2.31
CA ASP A 142 -0.59 18.90 -1.15
C ASP A 142 0.41 18.56 -0.03
N ILE A 143 1.20 17.52 -0.23
CA ILE A 143 2.19 17.04 0.71
C ILE A 143 3.57 17.49 0.26
N GLU A 144 4.20 18.31 1.09
CA GLU A 144 5.56 18.79 0.92
C GLU A 144 6.44 18.24 2.05
N ALA A 145 7.73 18.58 2.03
CA ALA A 145 8.67 18.09 3.04
C ALA A 145 8.43 18.64 4.44
N LYS A 146 8.01 19.91 4.55
CA LYS A 146 7.89 20.64 5.82
C LYS A 146 6.50 21.18 6.08
N GLU A 147 5.56 20.86 5.21
CA GLU A 147 4.21 21.39 5.24
C GLU A 147 3.22 20.47 4.52
N VAL A 148 1.94 20.61 4.88
CA VAL A 148 0.83 19.92 4.23
C VAL A 148 -0.34 20.88 4.05
N THR A 149 -1.07 20.76 2.95
CA THR A 149 -2.36 21.45 2.76
C THR A 149 -3.50 20.48 3.05
N LEU A 150 -4.31 20.81 4.05
CA LEU A 150 -5.44 20.00 4.49
C LEU A 150 -6.76 20.66 4.11
N ARG A 151 -7.72 19.87 3.61
CA ARG A 151 -9.02 20.35 3.15
C ARG A 151 -10.17 19.62 3.83
N TRP A 152 -11.25 20.35 4.09
CA TRP A 152 -12.47 19.82 4.69
C TRP A 152 -13.70 20.55 4.12
N THR A 153 -14.90 20.08 4.47
CA THR A 153 -16.15 20.73 4.05
C THR A 153 -16.17 22.22 4.48
N PRO A 154 -16.25 23.18 3.54
CA PRO A 154 -16.23 24.61 3.85
C PRO A 154 -17.32 25.04 4.83
N ASN A 155 -17.07 26.11 5.60
CA ASN A 155 -17.98 26.66 6.61
C ASN A 155 -18.33 25.72 7.79
N SER A 156 -17.65 24.58 7.92
CA SER A 156 -17.84 23.67 9.06
C SER A 156 -17.35 24.27 10.38
N SER A 157 -18.00 23.96 11.50
CA SER A 157 -17.54 24.37 12.83
C SER A 157 -16.25 23.63 13.22
N VAL A 158 -15.11 24.28 13.04
CA VAL A 158 -13.78 23.76 13.37
C VAL A 158 -12.97 24.84 14.07
N THR A 159 -12.06 24.44 14.95
CA THR A 159 -11.25 25.35 15.77
C THR A 159 -9.76 25.14 15.58
N GLN A 160 -9.31 23.90 15.37
CA GLN A 160 -7.89 23.58 15.28
C GLN A 160 -7.61 22.30 14.48
N ILE A 161 -6.39 22.20 13.99
CA ILE A 161 -5.78 20.97 13.47
C ILE A 161 -4.63 20.60 14.39
N SER A 162 -4.62 19.36 14.86
CA SER A 162 -3.47 18.79 15.58
C SER A 162 -2.77 17.77 14.69
N VAL A 163 -1.44 17.83 14.62
CA VAL A 163 -0.61 16.96 13.80
C VAL A 163 0.46 16.28 14.67
N MET A 164 0.49 14.95 14.62
CA MET A 164 1.44 14.11 15.36
C MET A 164 2.24 13.22 14.39
N PRO A 165 3.54 12.94 14.60
CA PRO A 165 4.39 13.36 15.73
C PRO A 165 4.70 14.88 15.73
N GLY A 166 5.42 15.38 16.74
CA GLY A 166 5.83 16.80 16.81
C GLY A 166 4.88 17.74 17.55
N ASN A 167 3.69 17.25 17.93
CA ASN A 167 2.69 18.02 18.70
C ASN A 167 2.36 19.38 18.07
N ILE A 168 2.28 19.40 16.73
CA ILE A 168 2.05 20.63 15.96
C ILE A 168 0.57 20.96 16.05
N THR A 169 0.26 22.20 16.38
CA THR A 169 -1.12 22.69 16.47
C THR A 169 -1.29 23.91 15.58
N HIS A 170 -2.28 23.86 14.70
CA HIS A 170 -2.69 24.97 13.84
C HIS A 170 -4.08 25.46 14.28
N ALA A 171 -4.16 26.68 14.78
CA ALA A 171 -5.45 27.30 15.09
C ALA A 171 -6.11 27.75 13.77
N ILE A 172 -7.34 27.30 13.52
CA ILE A 172 -8.02 27.59 12.26
C ILE A 172 -8.57 29.01 12.29
N THR A 173 -8.17 29.81 11.30
CA THR A 173 -8.63 31.18 11.14
C THR A 173 -10.06 31.23 10.55
N PRO A 174 -10.78 32.36 10.69
CA PRO A 174 -12.09 32.53 10.06
C PRO A 174 -12.08 32.35 8.54
N ALA A 175 -11.00 32.78 7.86
CA ALA A 175 -10.85 32.65 6.41
C ALA A 175 -10.66 31.19 5.99
N GLU A 176 -9.80 30.44 6.70
CA GLU A 176 -9.60 29.01 6.48
C GLU A 176 -10.88 28.21 6.76
N LYS A 177 -11.62 28.56 7.82
CA LYS A 177 -12.93 27.98 8.13
C LYS A 177 -13.93 28.20 6.99
N ALA A 178 -14.00 29.42 6.44
CA ALA A 178 -14.88 29.74 5.33
C ALA A 178 -14.49 29.00 4.04
N ALA A 179 -13.19 28.86 3.78
CA ALA A 179 -12.67 28.20 2.58
C ALA A 179 -12.60 26.67 2.67
N GLY A 180 -12.57 26.11 3.89
CA GLY A 180 -12.40 24.67 4.11
C GLY A 180 -10.97 24.19 3.82
N VAL A 181 -9.96 25.02 4.02
CA VAL A 181 -8.56 24.68 3.72
C VAL A 181 -7.61 25.39 4.69
N ALA A 182 -6.57 24.69 5.13
CA ALA A 182 -5.46 25.26 5.91
C ALA A 182 -4.14 24.62 5.51
N LYS A 183 -3.06 25.41 5.64
CA LYS A 183 -1.69 24.96 5.42
C LYS A 183 -0.99 24.81 6.76
N VAL A 184 -0.58 23.59 7.09
CA VAL A 184 0.14 23.28 8.34
C VAL A 184 1.63 23.17 8.03
N THR A 185 2.45 24.00 8.66
CA THR A 185 3.91 24.05 8.48
C THR A 185 4.66 23.50 9.70
N GLY A 186 5.98 23.41 9.62
CA GLY A 186 6.83 22.97 10.74
C GLY A 186 6.94 21.45 10.86
N LEU A 187 6.62 20.74 9.78
CA LEU A 187 6.80 19.29 9.68
C LEU A 187 8.28 18.95 9.41
N THR A 188 8.64 17.71 9.71
CA THR A 188 9.91 17.07 9.36
C THR A 188 9.68 16.23 8.10
N GLY A 189 10.63 16.25 7.16
CA GLY A 189 10.55 15.42 5.95
C GLY A 189 10.56 13.92 6.25
N GLU A 190 10.11 13.13 5.28
CA GLU A 190 10.10 11.65 5.35
C GLU A 190 9.46 11.10 6.65
N THR A 191 8.44 11.79 7.18
CA THR A 191 7.82 11.47 8.48
C THR A 191 6.34 11.16 8.29
N ASN A 192 5.89 10.03 8.85
CA ASN A 192 4.48 9.66 8.88
C ASN A 192 3.75 10.49 9.94
N TYR A 193 2.76 11.27 9.51
CA TYR A 193 1.93 12.12 10.34
C TYR A 193 0.49 11.63 10.42
N THR A 194 -0.17 11.95 11.53
CA THR A 194 -1.62 11.89 11.72
C THR A 194 -2.13 13.29 12.00
N ALA A 195 -2.96 13.82 11.09
CA ALA A 195 -3.72 15.06 11.27
C ALA A 195 -5.11 14.76 11.83
N THR A 196 -5.48 15.49 12.88
CA THR A 196 -6.81 15.46 13.50
C THR A 196 -7.44 16.85 13.43
N LEU A 197 -8.56 16.95 12.71
CA LEU A 197 -9.38 18.16 12.65
C LEU A 197 -10.34 18.18 13.85
N LEU A 198 -10.44 19.30 14.55
CA LEU A 198 -11.15 19.41 15.83
C LEU A 198 -12.13 20.59 15.87
N ASN A 199 -13.20 20.44 16.65
CA ASN A 199 -14.05 21.51 17.14
C ASN A 199 -14.03 21.49 18.68
N GLY A 200 -13.21 22.33 19.30
CA GLY A 200 -12.86 22.17 20.70
C GLY A 200 -12.17 20.82 20.93
N THR A 201 -12.80 19.94 21.70
CA THR A 201 -12.30 18.59 22.01
C THR A 201 -12.86 17.50 21.09
N LYS A 202 -13.91 17.79 20.31
CA LYS A 202 -14.59 16.81 19.45
C LYS A 202 -13.87 16.65 18.12
N LYS A 203 -13.60 15.40 17.71
CA LYS A 203 -12.97 15.07 16.44
C LYS A 203 -13.95 15.26 15.28
N ARG A 204 -13.46 15.93 14.24
CA ARG A 204 -14.19 16.23 13.00
C ARG A 204 -13.58 15.49 11.79
N GLY A 205 -12.39 14.93 11.95
CA GLY A 205 -11.77 14.11 10.93
C GLY A 205 -10.35 13.72 11.30
N VAL A 206 -9.91 12.59 10.76
CA VAL A 206 -8.57 12.04 10.99
C VAL A 206 -7.99 11.54 9.66
N ARG A 207 -6.77 11.95 9.36
CA ARG A 207 -6.01 11.53 8.18
C ARG A 207 -4.57 11.26 8.53
N THR A 208 -3.99 10.28 7.86
CA THR A 208 -2.56 10.03 7.87
C THR A 208 -1.94 10.43 6.54
N PHE A 209 -0.71 10.93 6.57
CA PHE A 209 0.06 11.26 5.39
C PHE A 209 1.56 11.17 5.72
N THR A 210 2.43 11.08 4.71
CA THR A 210 3.89 11.02 4.90
C THR A 210 4.50 12.21 4.18
N THR A 211 5.19 13.08 4.89
CA THR A 211 5.86 14.24 4.28
C THR A 211 6.88 13.84 3.23
N GLY A 212 7.06 14.72 2.24
CA GLY A 212 8.07 14.55 1.19
C GLY A 212 9.50 14.65 1.70
N ILE A 213 10.46 14.45 0.80
CA ILE A 213 11.89 14.57 1.10
C ILE A 213 12.27 16.05 1.27
N ASP A 214 12.91 16.39 2.38
CA ASP A 214 13.59 17.69 2.51
C ASP A 214 14.90 17.65 1.72
N ILE A 215 14.92 18.29 0.56
CA ILE A 215 16.07 18.20 -0.34
C ILE A 215 17.29 18.96 0.18
N GLY A 216 17.15 19.85 1.18
CA GLY A 216 18.27 20.59 1.76
C GLY A 216 19.10 21.33 0.70
N THR A 217 20.39 20.96 0.58
CA THR A 217 21.33 21.48 -0.44
C THR A 217 21.33 20.65 -1.73
N GLY A 218 20.39 19.71 -1.88
CA GLY A 218 20.21 18.89 -3.07
C GLY A 218 19.84 19.71 -4.29
N ILE A 219 20.29 19.26 -5.45
CA ILE A 219 20.04 19.90 -6.74
C ILE A 219 18.75 19.31 -7.30
N LEU A 220 17.69 20.12 -7.35
CA LEU A 220 16.45 19.71 -8.01
C LEU A 220 16.67 19.58 -9.52
N VAL A 221 16.31 18.43 -10.08
CA VAL A 221 16.37 18.15 -11.52
C VAL A 221 14.97 17.81 -11.99
N LYS A 222 14.58 18.30 -13.16
CA LYS A 222 13.26 18.08 -13.76
C LYS A 222 13.34 17.21 -15.02
N PRO A 223 12.24 16.57 -15.46
CA PRO A 223 12.25 15.73 -16.66
C PRO A 223 12.72 16.44 -17.94
N GLU A 224 12.54 17.77 -18.02
CA GLU A 224 13.01 18.60 -19.13
C GLU A 224 14.50 18.99 -19.07
N ASP A 225 15.21 18.69 -17.98
CA ASP A 225 16.65 18.90 -17.87
C ASP A 225 17.43 17.75 -18.55
N ASP A 226 18.59 18.07 -19.12
CA ASP A 226 19.58 17.04 -19.50
C ASP A 226 20.25 16.49 -18.24
N LEU A 227 19.84 15.30 -17.81
CA LEU A 227 20.37 14.65 -16.61
C LEU A 227 21.90 14.43 -16.67
N ASN A 228 22.46 14.10 -17.84
CA ASN A 228 23.88 13.88 -17.99
C ASN A 228 24.67 15.19 -17.83
N ALA A 229 24.13 16.31 -18.34
CA ALA A 229 24.69 17.63 -18.11
C ALA A 229 24.63 18.00 -16.62
N LYS A 230 23.51 17.77 -15.93
CA LYS A 230 23.39 18.04 -14.48
C LYS A 230 24.38 17.26 -13.63
N ILE A 231 24.61 15.98 -13.95
CA ILE A 231 25.62 15.14 -13.29
C ILE A 231 27.04 15.68 -13.55
N SER A 232 27.29 16.14 -14.76
CA SER A 232 28.59 16.71 -15.16
C SER A 232 28.89 18.01 -14.42
N GLU A 233 27.90 18.89 -14.27
CA GLU A 233 27.99 20.18 -13.57
C GLU A 233 28.08 20.03 -12.05
N ALA A 234 27.49 18.99 -11.48
CA ALA A 234 27.44 18.79 -10.04
C ALA A 234 28.84 18.57 -9.43
N ALA A 235 29.04 19.09 -8.21
CA ALA A 235 30.25 18.82 -7.44
C ALA A 235 30.29 17.36 -6.96
N SER A 236 31.49 16.86 -6.62
CA SER A 236 31.61 15.54 -5.98
C SER A 236 30.86 15.53 -4.64
N GLY A 237 30.11 14.46 -4.38
CA GLY A 237 29.25 14.30 -3.21
C GLY A 237 27.87 14.97 -3.37
N ALA A 238 27.53 15.51 -4.55
CA ALA A 238 26.23 16.13 -4.75
C ALA A 238 25.09 15.11 -4.73
N ILE A 239 23.92 15.58 -4.27
CA ILE A 239 22.66 14.86 -4.30
C ILE A 239 21.77 15.52 -5.36
N LEU A 240 21.50 14.81 -6.44
CA LEU A 240 20.52 15.22 -7.44
C LEU A 240 19.18 14.63 -7.05
N VAL A 241 18.17 15.48 -6.88
CA VAL A 241 16.81 15.08 -6.52
C VAL A 241 15.90 15.31 -7.72
N LEU A 242 15.39 14.22 -8.27
CA LEU A 242 14.65 14.21 -9.52
C LEU A 242 13.15 14.31 -9.23
N MET A 243 12.50 15.31 -9.80
CA MET A 243 11.04 15.39 -9.85
C MET A 243 10.47 14.17 -10.58
N PRO A 244 9.25 13.70 -10.22
CA PRO A 244 8.57 12.67 -10.99
C PRO A 244 8.42 13.03 -12.47
N GLY A 245 8.38 12.01 -13.32
CA GLY A 245 8.23 12.15 -14.76
C GLY A 245 9.24 11.33 -15.56
N ASP A 246 9.13 11.40 -16.88
CA ASP A 246 9.89 10.58 -17.81
C ASP A 246 11.05 11.37 -18.46
N TYR A 247 12.28 11.03 -18.09
CA TYR A 247 13.51 11.75 -18.46
C TYR A 247 14.00 11.29 -19.83
N ASN A 248 13.50 11.94 -20.87
CA ASN A 248 13.78 11.59 -22.26
C ASN A 248 14.88 12.44 -22.91
N VAL A 249 15.32 13.53 -22.27
CA VAL A 249 16.28 14.50 -22.85
C VAL A 249 17.63 13.85 -23.12
N TYR A 250 18.15 13.09 -22.16
CA TYR A 250 19.35 12.28 -22.33
C TYR A 250 19.01 10.80 -22.20
N LYS A 251 19.47 10.00 -23.16
CA LYS A 251 19.38 8.55 -23.16
C LYS A 251 20.75 7.97 -23.51
N GLY A 252 21.07 6.81 -22.96
CA GLY A 252 22.33 6.13 -23.25
C GLY A 252 23.27 6.08 -22.04
N ASP A 253 24.56 6.26 -22.27
CA ASP A 253 25.61 6.01 -21.27
C ASP A 253 25.94 7.25 -20.45
N ILE A 254 25.73 7.21 -19.14
CA ILE A 254 26.19 8.24 -18.21
C ILE A 254 27.52 7.80 -17.61
N ILE A 255 28.56 8.58 -17.90
CA ILE A 255 29.89 8.36 -17.33
C ILE A 255 29.97 9.07 -15.98
N VAL A 256 30.25 8.32 -14.92
CA VAL A 256 30.42 8.85 -13.56
C VAL A 256 31.88 8.75 -13.17
N ASN A 257 32.44 9.81 -12.62
CA ASN A 257 33.84 9.92 -12.20
C ASN A 257 34.01 10.77 -10.92
N LYS A 258 32.93 10.90 -10.15
CA LYS A 258 32.85 11.64 -8.88
C LYS A 258 31.80 10.97 -7.99
N ALA A 259 31.88 11.19 -6.68
CA ALA A 259 30.83 10.72 -5.77
C ALA A 259 29.51 11.41 -6.11
N ILE A 260 28.42 10.66 -6.18
CA ILE A 260 27.11 11.24 -6.51
C ILE A 260 25.95 10.36 -6.04
N THR A 261 24.89 11.03 -5.58
CA THR A 261 23.59 10.41 -5.31
C THR A 261 22.57 10.95 -6.31
N ILE A 262 21.87 10.05 -6.99
CA ILE A 262 20.74 10.36 -7.86
C ILE A 262 19.50 9.75 -7.22
N ARG A 263 18.55 10.57 -6.79
CA ARG A 263 17.35 10.09 -6.10
C ARG A 263 16.05 10.68 -6.61
N GLY A 264 14.97 9.91 -6.57
CA GLY A 264 13.63 10.43 -6.79
C GLY A 264 13.15 11.32 -5.64
N LEU A 265 12.36 12.33 -5.95
CA LEU A 265 11.71 13.20 -4.96
C LEU A 265 10.53 12.52 -4.25
N ARG A 266 9.87 11.57 -4.93
CA ARG A 266 8.66 10.90 -4.43
C ARG A 266 8.82 9.39 -4.61
N PRO A 267 8.96 8.61 -3.53
CA PRO A 267 9.08 7.14 -3.62
C PRO A 267 7.88 6.47 -4.31
N ALA A 268 6.68 7.04 -4.20
CA ALA A 268 5.48 6.51 -4.84
C ALA A 268 5.34 6.86 -6.33
N ASP A 269 6.05 7.88 -6.81
CA ASP A 269 5.98 8.40 -8.18
C ASP A 269 7.40 8.65 -8.68
N LYS A 270 8.04 7.56 -9.11
CA LYS A 270 9.48 7.54 -9.39
C LYS A 270 9.80 8.23 -10.71
N PRO A 271 10.86 9.04 -10.79
CA PRO A 271 11.39 9.49 -12.07
C PRO A 271 11.87 8.29 -12.90
N LYS A 272 11.48 8.26 -14.17
CA LYS A 272 11.82 7.21 -15.12
C LYS A 272 13.03 7.61 -15.97
N LEU A 273 14.08 6.79 -15.95
CA LEU A 273 15.35 7.04 -16.63
C LEU A 273 15.63 5.94 -17.67
N HIS A 274 16.19 6.34 -18.82
CA HIS A 274 16.53 5.45 -19.95
C HIS A 274 18.04 5.39 -20.20
N VAL A 275 18.80 5.02 -19.16
CA VAL A 275 20.26 5.20 -19.12
C VAL A 275 20.98 3.99 -18.55
N LYS A 276 22.22 3.78 -18.97
CA LYS A 276 23.20 2.93 -18.28
C LYS A 276 24.28 3.80 -17.65
N PHE A 277 25.03 3.24 -16.72
CA PHE A 277 26.10 3.93 -16.01
C PHE A 277 27.45 3.24 -16.23
N THR A 278 28.46 4.03 -16.58
CA THR A 278 29.85 3.62 -16.64
C THR A 278 30.64 4.33 -15.55
N LEU A 279 31.11 3.58 -14.56
CA LEU A 279 31.83 4.12 -13.41
C LEU A 279 33.34 4.10 -13.67
N ASN A 280 33.96 5.28 -13.66
CA ASN A 280 35.39 5.48 -13.85
C ASN A 280 36.11 5.81 -12.54
N SER A 281 37.44 5.91 -12.58
CA SER A 281 38.22 6.42 -11.45
C SER A 281 37.69 7.78 -10.99
N GLY A 282 37.61 7.96 -9.66
CA GLY A 282 37.05 9.15 -9.03
C GLY A 282 35.60 8.98 -8.57
N THR A 283 34.86 7.97 -9.03
CA THR A 283 33.47 7.73 -8.61
C THR A 283 33.32 7.63 -7.09
N ALA A 284 34.22 6.96 -6.37
CA ALA A 284 34.03 6.69 -4.93
C ALA A 284 32.63 6.11 -4.65
N ASP A 285 31.71 6.86 -4.05
CA ASP A 285 30.33 6.48 -3.77
C ASP A 285 29.37 6.75 -4.94
N PHE A 286 28.51 5.78 -5.28
CA PHE A 286 27.48 5.93 -6.29
C PHE A 286 26.14 5.37 -5.79
N SER A 287 25.15 6.26 -5.60
CA SER A 287 23.85 5.88 -5.06
C SER A 287 22.70 6.21 -6.02
N LEU A 288 21.84 5.22 -6.24
CA LEU A 288 20.59 5.33 -6.99
C LEU A 288 19.43 5.01 -6.04
N ILE A 289 18.52 5.97 -5.83
CA ILE A 289 17.47 5.86 -4.81
C ILE A 289 16.10 6.25 -5.37
N ASP A 290 15.08 5.42 -5.18
CA ASP A 290 13.69 5.73 -5.58
C ASP A 290 13.53 6.09 -7.08
N LEU A 291 14.20 5.37 -7.96
CA LEU A 291 14.17 5.59 -9.42
C LEU A 291 13.49 4.43 -10.15
N GLU A 292 12.85 4.70 -11.29
CA GLU A 292 12.53 3.69 -12.32
C GLU A 292 13.61 3.74 -13.39
N LEU A 293 14.29 2.62 -13.64
CA LEU A 293 15.40 2.51 -14.58
C LEU A 293 14.98 1.53 -15.67
N ASP A 294 14.67 2.07 -16.84
CA ASP A 294 14.16 1.33 -17.98
C ASP A 294 15.27 1.07 -19.00
N GLY A 295 15.64 -0.20 -19.13
CA GLY A 295 16.62 -0.68 -20.09
C GLY A 295 16.05 -0.88 -21.49
N ALA A 296 14.74 -0.74 -21.69
CA ALA A 296 14.09 -0.93 -22.99
C ALA A 296 14.61 0.10 -24.01
N GLY A 297 15.49 -0.35 -24.91
CA GLY A 297 16.13 0.49 -25.91
C GLY A 297 17.53 0.97 -25.57
N VAL A 298 18.06 0.67 -24.36
CA VAL A 298 19.48 0.91 -24.02
C VAL A 298 20.41 -0.01 -24.81
N GLY A 299 19.89 -1.17 -25.27
CA GLY A 299 20.60 -2.13 -26.13
C GLY A 299 21.26 -3.26 -25.33
N ASP A 300 22.21 -3.95 -25.96
CA ASP A 300 22.90 -5.11 -25.37
C ASP A 300 24.04 -4.69 -24.43
N PHE A 301 23.69 -4.01 -23.34
CA PHE A 301 24.64 -3.50 -22.35
C PHE A 301 24.21 -3.82 -20.92
N SER A 302 25.20 -3.82 -20.02
CA SER A 302 24.96 -3.91 -18.58
C SER A 302 24.44 -2.57 -18.07
N PHE A 303 23.62 -2.60 -17.02
CA PHE A 303 23.10 -1.39 -16.38
C PHE A 303 24.23 -0.57 -15.74
N ILE A 304 25.06 -1.19 -14.90
CA ILE A 304 26.27 -0.56 -14.32
C ILE A 304 27.52 -1.29 -14.81
N THR A 305 28.53 -0.56 -15.28
CA THR A 305 29.84 -1.10 -15.67
C THR A 305 30.97 -0.45 -14.88
N ILE A 306 31.80 -1.27 -14.23
CA ILE A 306 33.06 -0.81 -13.61
C ILE A 306 34.15 -0.81 -14.69
N ASN A 307 34.72 0.36 -14.96
CA ASN A 307 35.46 0.57 -16.21
C ASN A 307 36.91 1.05 -16.06
N THR A 308 37.40 1.32 -14.85
CA THR A 308 38.80 1.72 -14.65
C THR A 308 39.59 0.69 -13.84
N ALA A 309 40.66 0.17 -14.43
CA ALA A 309 41.59 -0.73 -13.76
C ALA A 309 42.28 -0.04 -12.56
N SER A 310 42.56 -0.79 -11.50
CA SER A 310 43.19 -0.30 -10.26
C SER A 310 42.45 0.84 -9.53
N ALA A 311 41.25 1.23 -9.98
CA ALA A 311 40.45 2.23 -9.31
C ALA A 311 39.81 1.66 -8.03
N ILE A 312 39.61 2.56 -7.06
CA ILE A 312 38.86 2.27 -5.84
C ILE A 312 37.49 2.93 -5.98
N TYR A 313 36.47 2.10 -5.82
CA TYR A 313 35.07 2.47 -5.70
C TYR A 313 34.68 2.11 -4.27
N GLU A 314 33.97 3.02 -3.62
CA GLU A 314 33.48 2.82 -2.26
C GLU A 314 32.13 2.09 -2.35
N ASP A 315 31.04 2.70 -1.88
CA ASP A 315 29.74 2.06 -1.87
C ASP A 315 28.96 2.32 -3.16
N ILE A 316 28.46 1.23 -3.77
CA ILE A 316 27.51 1.28 -4.89
C ILE A 316 26.15 0.81 -4.37
N LEU A 317 25.16 1.70 -4.38
CA LEU A 317 23.84 1.48 -3.78
C LEU A 317 22.72 1.61 -4.80
N ILE A 318 21.81 0.63 -4.80
CA ILE A 318 20.49 0.68 -5.45
C ILE A 318 19.44 0.47 -4.35
N SER A 319 18.70 1.53 -3.99
CA SER A 319 17.73 1.50 -2.89
C SER A 319 16.34 1.98 -3.35
N GLY A 320 15.29 1.24 -3.05
CA GLY A 320 13.92 1.67 -3.39
C GLY A 320 13.62 1.72 -4.90
N CYS A 321 14.49 1.19 -5.77
CA CYS A 321 14.39 1.34 -7.22
C CYS A 321 13.54 0.24 -7.89
N TYR A 322 13.03 0.54 -9.08
CA TYR A 322 12.55 -0.45 -10.04
C TYR A 322 13.48 -0.47 -11.25
N VAL A 323 14.35 -1.47 -11.37
CA VAL A 323 15.29 -1.62 -12.50
C VAL A 323 14.78 -2.73 -13.40
N HIS A 324 14.54 -2.45 -14.68
CA HIS A 324 13.97 -3.44 -15.57
C HIS A 324 14.50 -3.42 -17.00
N ASP A 325 14.41 -4.59 -17.65
CA ASP A 325 14.62 -4.78 -19.09
C ASP A 325 16.04 -4.44 -19.61
N TYR A 326 17.07 -4.70 -18.78
CA TYR A 326 18.47 -4.68 -19.22
C TYR A 326 18.90 -6.05 -19.74
N LEU A 327 19.37 -6.11 -20.99
CA LEU A 327 19.72 -7.37 -21.62
C LEU A 327 20.91 -8.09 -20.97
N ARG A 328 21.84 -7.36 -20.32
CA ARG A 328 23.00 -7.90 -19.60
C ARG A 328 22.93 -7.67 -18.09
N ALA A 329 24.08 -7.63 -17.42
CA ALA A 329 24.19 -7.58 -15.97
C ALA A 329 23.55 -6.31 -15.36
N LEU A 330 23.07 -6.43 -14.14
CA LEU A 330 22.78 -5.28 -13.28
C LEU A 330 24.07 -4.52 -12.97
N VAL A 331 25.13 -5.24 -12.66
CA VAL A 331 26.49 -4.71 -12.49
C VAL A 331 27.53 -5.64 -13.09
N TYR A 332 28.47 -5.09 -13.85
CA TYR A 332 29.57 -5.81 -14.47
C TYR A 332 30.93 -5.19 -14.10
N GLY A 333 31.74 -5.95 -13.35
CA GLY A 333 33.10 -5.59 -12.97
C GLY A 333 34.11 -6.60 -13.49
N SER A 334 34.77 -6.28 -14.61
CA SER A 334 35.77 -7.16 -15.22
C SER A 334 37.09 -6.44 -15.54
N VAL A 335 37.38 -5.36 -14.82
CA VAL A 335 38.63 -4.61 -14.94
C VAL A 335 39.60 -4.99 -13.83
N ASN A 336 40.86 -5.24 -14.22
CA ASN A 336 41.88 -5.78 -13.34
C ASN A 336 42.20 -4.84 -12.17
N ALA A 337 42.38 -5.43 -10.99
CA ALA A 337 42.82 -4.76 -9.75
C ALA A 337 41.92 -3.62 -9.25
N ALA A 338 40.78 -3.37 -9.89
CA ALA A 338 39.77 -2.47 -9.33
C ALA A 338 39.17 -3.09 -8.06
N LYS A 339 38.78 -2.22 -7.12
CA LYS A 339 38.21 -2.61 -5.83
C LYS A 339 36.90 -1.86 -5.60
N VAL A 340 35.87 -2.58 -5.18
CA VAL A 340 34.57 -2.05 -4.77
C VAL A 340 34.38 -2.39 -3.30
N ALA A 341 34.10 -1.42 -2.44
CA ALA A 341 33.86 -1.67 -1.02
C ALA A 341 32.55 -2.44 -0.83
N SER A 342 31.45 -1.96 -1.42
CA SER A 342 30.19 -2.71 -1.42
C SER A 342 29.36 -2.51 -2.68
N PHE A 343 28.59 -3.54 -3.03
CA PHE A 343 27.48 -3.45 -3.96
C PHE A 343 26.20 -3.89 -3.25
N THR A 344 25.28 -2.94 -3.04
CA THR A 344 24.06 -3.16 -2.27
C THR A 344 22.82 -2.92 -3.13
N VAL A 345 21.91 -3.88 -3.14
CA VAL A 345 20.56 -3.76 -3.67
C VAL A 345 19.58 -3.97 -2.53
N GLU A 346 18.83 -2.93 -2.19
CA GLU A 346 17.85 -3.00 -1.11
C GLU A 346 16.51 -2.36 -1.45
N ASN A 347 15.44 -2.87 -0.85
CA ASN A 347 14.08 -2.35 -1.01
C ASN A 347 13.67 -2.16 -2.48
N SER A 348 14.24 -2.95 -3.40
CA SER A 348 14.14 -2.73 -4.84
C SER A 348 13.46 -3.89 -5.56
N ILE A 349 12.98 -3.64 -6.78
CA ILE A 349 12.52 -4.67 -7.71
C ILE A 349 13.44 -4.65 -8.92
N ILE A 350 14.05 -5.79 -9.23
CA ILE A 350 14.89 -5.98 -10.40
C ILE A 350 14.18 -6.99 -11.31
N LYS A 351 13.85 -6.60 -12.54
CA LYS A 351 13.04 -7.44 -13.45
C LYS A 351 13.69 -7.57 -14.82
N ASN A 352 13.69 -8.76 -15.40
CA ASN A 352 14.18 -8.98 -16.77
C ASN A 352 15.62 -8.48 -16.99
N VAL A 353 16.48 -8.62 -15.98
CA VAL A 353 17.90 -8.27 -16.08
C VAL A 353 18.73 -9.51 -16.40
N SER A 354 19.62 -9.41 -17.38
CA SER A 354 20.39 -10.54 -17.92
C SER A 354 19.51 -11.62 -18.55
N THR A 355 18.70 -11.22 -19.53
CA THR A 355 17.74 -12.09 -20.23
C THR A 355 18.29 -12.67 -21.54
N ASN A 356 19.39 -12.12 -22.08
CA ASN A 356 19.98 -12.61 -23.34
C ASN A 356 20.97 -13.78 -23.18
N GLN A 357 21.12 -14.33 -21.97
CA GLN A 357 22.01 -15.45 -21.62
C GLN A 357 23.53 -15.17 -21.72
N GLN A 358 23.95 -13.92 -21.93
CA GLN A 358 25.37 -13.57 -22.10
C GLN A 358 26.05 -13.10 -20.80
N ALA A 359 25.28 -12.71 -19.78
CA ALA A 359 25.81 -12.18 -18.52
C ALA A 359 25.21 -12.86 -17.28
N GLU A 360 25.83 -12.62 -16.14
CA GLU A 360 25.29 -12.88 -14.81
C GLU A 360 24.60 -11.60 -14.29
N THR A 361 23.66 -11.67 -13.34
CA THR A 361 22.94 -10.46 -12.88
C THR A 361 23.89 -9.56 -12.11
N ILE A 362 24.64 -10.14 -11.18
CA ILE A 362 25.73 -9.47 -10.46
C ILE A 362 27.02 -10.18 -10.86
N ASP A 363 27.88 -9.52 -11.63
CA ASP A 363 29.06 -10.15 -12.24
C ASP A 363 30.35 -9.38 -11.92
N PHE A 364 31.07 -9.82 -10.88
CA PHE A 364 32.41 -9.36 -10.57
C PHE A 364 33.42 -10.47 -10.93
N ARG A 365 34.24 -10.25 -11.95
CA ARG A 365 35.21 -11.25 -12.48
C ARG A 365 36.64 -10.96 -12.10
N ASN A 366 37.15 -9.81 -12.56
CA ASN A 366 38.53 -9.37 -12.34
C ASN A 366 38.60 -8.13 -11.44
N THR A 367 37.44 -7.65 -11.03
CA THR A 367 37.25 -6.57 -10.06
C THR A 367 36.96 -7.20 -8.71
N TYR A 368 37.71 -6.82 -7.69
CA TYR A 368 37.44 -7.22 -6.32
C TYR A 368 36.23 -6.47 -5.78
N VAL A 369 35.31 -7.17 -5.13
CA VAL A 369 34.23 -6.57 -4.34
C VAL A 369 34.29 -7.16 -2.92
N ALA A 370 34.33 -6.31 -1.89
CA ALA A 370 34.43 -6.78 -0.52
C ALA A 370 33.08 -7.30 0.03
N SER A 371 31.97 -6.67 -0.36
CA SER A 371 30.63 -7.04 0.10
C SER A 371 29.58 -6.93 -1.02
N VAL A 372 28.73 -7.93 -1.15
CA VAL A 372 27.52 -7.91 -1.97
C VAL A 372 26.31 -8.13 -1.06
N VAL A 373 25.37 -7.20 -1.06
CA VAL A 373 24.16 -7.27 -0.23
C VAL A 373 22.92 -7.19 -1.10
N VAL A 374 22.06 -8.20 -0.98
CA VAL A 374 20.71 -8.22 -1.54
C VAL A 374 19.74 -8.34 -0.37
N LYS A 375 18.93 -7.31 -0.14
CA LYS A 375 18.06 -7.26 1.04
C LYS A 375 16.69 -6.69 0.71
N ASN A 376 15.62 -7.26 1.27
CA ASN A 376 14.27 -6.71 1.11
C ASN A 376 13.89 -6.44 -0.36
N SER A 377 14.38 -7.30 -1.28
CA SER A 377 14.32 -7.03 -2.70
C SER A 377 13.73 -8.20 -3.47
N THR A 378 13.16 -7.88 -4.62
CA THR A 378 12.57 -8.87 -5.53
C THR A 378 13.38 -8.91 -6.82
N PHE A 379 13.82 -10.11 -7.19
CA PHE A 379 14.42 -10.37 -8.50
C PHE A 379 13.48 -11.27 -9.28
N ASP A 380 12.93 -10.74 -10.37
CA ASP A 380 11.99 -11.41 -11.26
C ASP A 380 12.67 -11.69 -12.60
N SER A 381 12.78 -12.96 -12.95
CA SER A 381 13.23 -13.40 -14.28
C SER A 381 14.62 -12.85 -14.65
N CYS A 382 15.54 -12.90 -13.67
CA CYS A 382 16.91 -12.42 -13.83
C CYS A 382 17.91 -13.56 -14.07
N SER A 383 18.92 -13.35 -14.91
CA SER A 383 19.93 -14.37 -15.25
C SER A 383 19.35 -15.69 -15.75
N ILE A 384 18.32 -15.65 -16.60
CA ILE A 384 17.52 -16.84 -16.93
C ILE A 384 18.34 -18.02 -17.51
N GLY A 385 19.51 -17.79 -18.11
CA GLY A 385 20.41 -18.87 -18.59
C GLY A 385 21.77 -18.97 -17.92
N ARG A 386 22.01 -18.20 -16.84
CA ARG A 386 23.35 -17.99 -16.25
C ARG A 386 23.29 -17.96 -14.73
N GLU A 387 24.44 -17.72 -14.11
CA GLU A 387 24.58 -17.60 -12.67
C GLU A 387 23.92 -16.30 -12.19
N PHE A 388 23.25 -16.33 -11.03
CA PHE A 388 22.61 -15.14 -10.49
C PHE A 388 23.66 -14.15 -9.95
N ILE A 389 24.52 -14.63 -9.03
CA ILE A 389 25.66 -13.87 -8.51
C ILE A 389 26.96 -14.60 -8.86
N ARG A 390 27.87 -13.88 -9.51
CA ARG A 390 29.25 -14.27 -9.74
C ARG A 390 30.19 -13.30 -9.05
N VAL A 391 31.03 -13.86 -8.18
CA VAL A 391 32.19 -13.21 -7.62
C VAL A 391 33.39 -14.14 -7.83
N ASP A 392 34.14 -13.85 -8.89
CA ASP A 392 35.33 -14.58 -9.29
C ASP A 392 36.58 -13.93 -8.69
N ASN A 393 37.65 -14.71 -8.57
CA ASN A 393 38.97 -14.21 -8.17
C ASN A 393 39.94 -14.15 -9.36
N ALA A 394 39.41 -14.23 -10.59
CA ALA A 394 40.20 -14.26 -11.82
C ALA A 394 41.08 -13.00 -11.94
N GLY A 395 42.39 -13.19 -12.10
CA GLY A 395 43.33 -12.07 -12.25
C GLY A 395 43.60 -11.28 -10.98
N LEU A 396 43.08 -11.71 -9.81
CA LEU A 396 43.39 -11.11 -8.52
C LEU A 396 44.51 -11.89 -7.83
N THR A 397 45.55 -11.19 -7.40
CA THR A 397 46.73 -11.76 -6.74
C THR A 397 46.79 -11.31 -5.28
N GLY A 398 47.13 -12.23 -4.37
CA GLY A 398 47.28 -11.96 -2.93
C GLY A 398 46.57 -13.01 -2.07
N THR A 399 46.99 -13.14 -0.81
CA THR A 399 46.32 -13.98 0.19
C THR A 399 45.43 -13.13 1.09
N GLY A 400 44.32 -13.70 1.59
CA GLY A 400 43.48 -13.05 2.60
C GLY A 400 42.35 -12.14 2.09
N LEU A 401 42.14 -11.99 0.79
CA LEU A 401 40.94 -11.32 0.27
C LEU A 401 39.70 -12.16 0.54
N THR A 402 38.68 -11.52 1.12
CA THR A 402 37.35 -12.09 1.32
C THR A 402 36.32 -11.26 0.59
N SER A 403 35.29 -11.92 0.05
CA SER A 403 34.11 -11.29 -0.52
C SER A 403 32.87 -11.89 0.11
N ASN A 404 32.17 -11.09 0.89
CA ASN A 404 30.99 -11.54 1.62
C ASN A 404 29.73 -11.31 0.79
N VAL A 405 28.81 -12.27 0.82
CA VAL A 405 27.54 -12.16 0.08
C VAL A 405 26.39 -12.40 1.03
N LEU A 406 25.50 -11.44 1.17
CA LEU A 406 24.27 -11.57 1.94
C LEU A 406 23.06 -11.52 1.01
N ILE A 407 22.20 -12.53 1.08
CA ILE A 407 20.83 -12.48 0.55
C ILE A 407 19.89 -12.63 1.75
N ASP A 408 19.11 -11.60 2.06
CA ASP A 408 18.24 -11.57 3.24
C ASP A 408 16.84 -11.05 2.88
N SER A 409 15.81 -11.67 3.45
CA SER A 409 14.42 -11.23 3.31
C SER A 409 14.06 -10.80 1.89
N SER A 410 14.36 -11.63 0.90
CA SER A 410 14.19 -11.30 -0.52
C SER A 410 13.32 -12.34 -1.25
N THR A 411 12.81 -11.99 -2.42
CA THR A 411 12.05 -12.90 -3.29
C THR A 411 12.80 -13.06 -4.61
N LEU A 412 13.37 -14.25 -4.85
CA LEU A 412 14.02 -14.61 -6.10
C LEU A 412 13.08 -15.49 -6.91
N TYR A 413 12.42 -14.92 -7.91
CA TYR A 413 11.47 -15.63 -8.78
C TYR A 413 12.05 -15.81 -10.17
N ASN A 414 12.05 -17.06 -10.68
CA ASN A 414 12.58 -17.43 -11.99
C ASN A 414 14.02 -16.96 -12.25
N VAL A 415 14.84 -16.81 -11.20
CA VAL A 415 16.27 -16.54 -11.36
C VAL A 415 16.98 -17.80 -11.84
N SER A 416 17.91 -17.70 -12.79
CA SER A 416 18.72 -18.85 -13.25
C SER A 416 17.86 -20.10 -13.59
N SER A 417 16.83 -19.91 -14.41
CA SER A 417 15.69 -20.82 -14.53
C SER A 417 15.67 -21.71 -15.77
N ASN A 418 16.27 -21.28 -16.89
CA ASN A 418 16.17 -21.97 -18.19
C ASN A 418 17.31 -22.97 -18.48
N VAL A 419 18.39 -22.95 -17.69
CA VAL A 419 19.52 -23.87 -17.86
C VAL A 419 19.84 -24.54 -16.53
N ALA A 420 19.64 -25.85 -16.48
CA ALA A 420 19.90 -26.64 -15.28
C ALA A 420 21.37 -26.56 -14.83
N SER A 421 21.57 -26.61 -13.53
CA SER A 421 22.87 -26.58 -12.85
C SER A 421 23.69 -25.29 -13.03
N LYS A 422 23.04 -24.19 -13.43
CA LYS A 422 23.55 -22.83 -13.13
C LYS A 422 23.48 -22.56 -11.63
N ARG A 423 24.11 -21.48 -11.16
CA ARG A 423 24.33 -21.25 -9.73
C ARG A 423 23.62 -20.00 -9.25
N ILE A 424 23.01 -20.08 -8.08
CA ILE A 424 22.62 -18.87 -7.35
C ILE A 424 23.89 -18.10 -6.93
N LEU A 425 24.90 -18.83 -6.44
CA LEU A 425 26.16 -18.29 -5.95
C LEU A 425 27.36 -18.97 -6.61
N TYR A 426 28.01 -18.29 -7.55
CA TYR A 426 29.34 -18.65 -8.06
C TYR A 426 30.40 -17.78 -7.37
N LEU A 427 30.99 -18.30 -6.29
CA LEU A 427 31.93 -17.56 -5.44
C LEU A 427 33.27 -18.30 -5.41
N ARG A 428 34.38 -17.62 -5.75
CA ARG A 428 35.71 -18.27 -5.88
C ARG A 428 36.77 -17.85 -4.87
N PHE A 429 36.44 -16.96 -3.94
CA PHE A 429 37.34 -16.61 -2.84
C PHE A 429 37.21 -17.64 -1.70
N GLY A 430 38.36 -18.17 -1.25
CA GLY A 430 38.41 -19.34 -0.36
C GLY A 430 37.77 -19.12 1.02
N ALA A 431 37.94 -17.94 1.61
CA ALA A 431 37.49 -17.59 2.97
C ALA A 431 36.20 -16.73 3.00
N ASN A 432 35.35 -16.85 1.98
CA ASN A 432 34.10 -16.08 1.91
C ASN A 432 33.13 -16.42 3.04
N THR A 433 32.46 -15.41 3.58
CA THR A 433 31.28 -15.61 4.43
C THR A 433 30.04 -15.20 3.63
N SER A 434 29.37 -16.19 3.05
CA SER A 434 28.10 -15.97 2.34
C SER A 434 26.93 -16.50 3.15
N THR A 435 25.84 -15.74 3.23
CA THR A 435 24.62 -16.09 3.97
C THR A 435 23.40 -15.87 3.08
N VAL A 436 22.51 -16.86 3.02
CA VAL A 436 21.18 -16.73 2.40
C VAL A 436 20.15 -17.06 3.46
N LYS A 437 19.32 -16.10 3.83
CA LYS A 437 18.32 -16.30 4.88
C LYS A 437 17.00 -15.57 4.62
N ASN A 438 15.94 -16.04 5.27
CA ASN A 438 14.60 -15.46 5.23
C ASN A 438 14.07 -15.22 3.80
N THR A 439 14.56 -15.96 2.80
CA THR A 439 14.35 -15.63 1.38
C THR A 439 13.44 -16.66 0.73
N ILE A 440 12.49 -16.21 -0.10
CA ILE A 440 11.72 -17.07 -0.99
C ILE A 440 12.51 -17.23 -2.28
N ILE A 441 12.84 -18.47 -2.67
CA ILE A 441 13.40 -18.78 -3.98
C ILE A 441 12.44 -19.71 -4.70
N ALA A 442 11.90 -19.24 -5.82
CA ALA A 442 10.83 -19.91 -6.54
C ALA A 442 11.09 -20.02 -8.05
N GLY A 443 10.82 -21.20 -8.62
CA GLY A 443 10.85 -21.42 -10.08
C GLY A 443 12.26 -21.42 -10.69
N THR A 444 13.26 -21.93 -9.98
CA THR A 444 14.65 -21.99 -10.47
C THR A 444 15.12 -23.42 -10.74
N THR A 445 15.99 -23.59 -11.74
CA THR A 445 16.70 -24.84 -12.03
C THR A 445 18.17 -24.78 -11.60
N ALA A 446 18.53 -23.75 -10.84
CA ALA A 446 19.87 -23.57 -10.32
C ALA A 446 20.18 -24.48 -9.12
N ILE A 447 21.46 -24.79 -8.97
CA ILE A 447 22.05 -25.25 -7.70
C ILE A 447 22.53 -24.03 -6.90
N TYR A 448 22.82 -24.18 -5.60
CA TYR A 448 23.38 -23.06 -4.84
C TYR A 448 24.79 -22.72 -5.29
N SER A 449 25.69 -23.69 -5.19
CA SER A 449 27.09 -23.58 -5.59
C SER A 449 27.67 -24.96 -5.83
N ASN A 450 28.78 -25.02 -6.54
CA ASN A 450 29.64 -26.22 -6.66
C ASN A 450 31.12 -25.88 -6.43
N GLN A 451 31.42 -24.68 -5.91
CA GLN A 451 32.79 -24.21 -5.74
C GLN A 451 33.51 -24.90 -4.56
N ASN A 452 32.75 -25.37 -3.56
CA ASN A 452 33.26 -26.18 -2.45
C ASN A 452 33.70 -27.60 -2.87
N GLY A 453 33.31 -28.07 -4.06
CA GLY A 453 33.70 -29.39 -4.59
C GLY A 453 34.88 -29.34 -5.56
N THR A 454 35.58 -28.20 -5.68
CA THR A 454 36.72 -28.03 -6.59
C THR A 454 38.05 -28.36 -5.91
N THR A 455 39.16 -28.38 -6.67
CA THR A 455 40.52 -28.59 -6.13
C THR A 455 40.96 -27.49 -5.16
N THR A 456 40.33 -26.32 -5.21
CA THR A 456 40.55 -25.20 -4.29
C THR A 456 39.19 -24.79 -3.70
N PRO A 457 38.69 -25.55 -2.71
CA PRO A 457 37.33 -25.40 -2.22
C PRO A 457 37.13 -24.04 -1.54
N THR A 458 35.97 -23.44 -1.78
CA THR A 458 35.51 -22.25 -1.06
C THR A 458 34.62 -22.62 0.11
N ALA A 459 34.63 -21.80 1.17
CA ALA A 459 33.68 -21.96 2.27
C ALA A 459 32.22 -22.01 1.75
N PRO A 460 31.40 -23.00 2.18
CA PRO A 460 30.01 -23.09 1.77
C PRO A 460 29.17 -21.96 2.39
N PRO A 461 28.13 -21.48 1.70
CA PRO A 461 27.18 -20.54 2.28
C PRO A 461 26.48 -21.09 3.52
N THR A 462 26.14 -20.20 4.44
CA THR A 462 25.24 -20.47 5.57
C THR A 462 23.80 -20.19 5.15
N PHE A 463 22.87 -21.04 5.61
CA PHE A 463 21.46 -20.92 5.27
C PHE A 463 20.60 -20.88 6.53
N ALA A 464 19.54 -20.07 6.52
CA ALA A 464 18.56 -20.04 7.62
C ALA A 464 17.18 -19.61 7.12
N SER A 465 16.13 -20.34 7.49
CA SER A 465 14.74 -19.89 7.31
C SER A 465 14.37 -19.52 5.87
N ASN A 466 14.91 -20.20 4.87
CA ASN A 466 14.53 -19.96 3.46
C ASN A 466 13.28 -20.76 3.08
N ASN A 467 12.63 -20.38 1.98
CA ASN A 467 11.56 -21.17 1.37
C ASN A 467 11.90 -21.50 -0.10
N TYR A 468 11.80 -22.78 -0.46
CA TYR A 468 12.11 -23.30 -1.80
C TYR A 468 10.86 -23.86 -2.48
N PHE A 469 10.33 -23.15 -3.48
CA PHE A 469 9.16 -23.60 -4.23
C PHE A 469 9.51 -23.85 -5.69
N ASN A 470 9.32 -25.08 -6.20
CA ASN A 470 9.81 -25.46 -7.52
C ASN A 470 11.31 -25.14 -7.72
N ALA A 471 12.13 -25.49 -6.72
CA ALA A 471 13.56 -25.20 -6.65
C ALA A 471 14.34 -26.35 -5.97
N SER A 472 14.05 -27.59 -6.35
CA SER A 472 14.52 -28.79 -5.64
C SER A 472 16.03 -28.91 -5.54
N LEU A 473 16.78 -28.44 -6.55
CA LEU A 473 18.24 -28.51 -6.60
C LEU A 473 18.96 -27.64 -5.55
N LEU A 474 18.21 -26.81 -4.81
CA LEU A 474 18.74 -25.99 -3.72
C LEU A 474 18.79 -26.72 -2.37
N TYR A 475 18.00 -27.78 -2.18
CA TYR A 475 17.91 -28.49 -0.89
C TYR A 475 17.98 -30.02 -1.02
N THR A 476 17.76 -30.58 -2.21
CA THR A 476 17.87 -32.03 -2.46
C THR A 476 19.30 -32.41 -2.85
N VAL A 477 19.77 -33.56 -2.35
CA VAL A 477 21.13 -34.05 -2.60
C VAL A 477 21.33 -34.38 -4.09
N GLY A 478 22.09 -33.52 -4.79
CA GLY A 478 22.79 -33.88 -6.02
C GLY A 478 24.22 -34.35 -5.71
N ALA A 479 24.98 -34.80 -6.73
CA ALA A 479 26.35 -35.34 -6.60
C ALA A 479 27.25 -34.62 -5.56
N ALA A 480 28.20 -35.35 -4.95
CA ALA A 480 28.98 -34.97 -3.76
C ALA A 480 29.66 -33.57 -3.77
N ALA A 481 29.78 -32.92 -4.93
CA ALA A 481 30.40 -31.62 -5.13
C ALA A 481 29.44 -30.41 -5.08
N ILE A 482 28.12 -30.63 -4.92
CA ILE A 482 27.11 -29.55 -4.94
C ILE A 482 26.77 -29.11 -3.50
N THR A 483 26.85 -27.80 -3.26
CA THR A 483 26.33 -27.16 -2.05
C THR A 483 24.81 -27.09 -2.13
N VAL A 484 24.14 -27.51 -1.06
CA VAL A 484 22.69 -27.41 -0.85
C VAL A 484 22.40 -26.89 0.55
N ASP A 485 21.20 -26.37 0.78
CA ASP A 485 20.73 -25.98 2.11
C ASP A 485 20.46 -27.22 2.97
N LYS A 486 21.27 -27.39 4.02
CA LYS A 486 21.16 -28.47 5.02
C LYS A 486 20.75 -27.95 6.40
N SER A 487 20.27 -26.71 6.50
CA SER A 487 20.00 -26.04 7.78
C SER A 487 18.86 -26.68 8.58
N ALA A 488 18.02 -27.51 7.96
CA ALA A 488 16.76 -28.03 8.50
C ALA A 488 15.75 -26.94 8.94
N THR A 489 16.05 -25.67 8.72
CA THR A 489 15.17 -24.52 9.02
C THR A 489 14.43 -24.00 7.80
N TYR A 490 14.71 -24.54 6.62
CA TYR A 490 14.02 -24.17 5.39
C TYR A 490 12.64 -24.82 5.29
N THR A 491 11.79 -24.25 4.45
CA THR A 491 10.49 -24.82 4.05
C THR A 491 10.41 -25.01 2.53
N THR A 492 9.42 -25.77 2.06
CA THR A 492 9.16 -25.98 0.62
C THR A 492 7.72 -25.64 0.27
N LEU A 493 7.16 -24.65 0.96
CA LEU A 493 5.76 -24.26 0.86
C LEU A 493 5.51 -23.48 -0.43
N ASP A 494 4.35 -23.68 -1.04
CA ASP A 494 3.85 -22.81 -2.10
C ASP A 494 3.58 -21.41 -1.52
N PRO A 495 4.23 -20.35 -2.01
CA PRO A 495 3.97 -18.98 -1.56
C PRO A 495 2.56 -18.48 -1.84
N GLN A 496 1.83 -19.13 -2.76
CA GLN A 496 0.50 -18.73 -3.22
C GLN A 496 0.49 -17.28 -3.71
N PHE A 497 1.50 -16.92 -4.51
CA PHE A 497 1.63 -15.59 -5.08
C PHE A 497 0.32 -15.18 -5.78
N THR A 498 -0.13 -13.95 -5.52
CA THR A 498 -1.38 -13.45 -6.11
C THR A 498 -1.38 -13.50 -7.63
N SER A 499 -0.30 -13.05 -8.28
CA SER A 499 -0.11 -13.21 -9.73
C SER A 499 1.36 -13.01 -10.11
N ALA A 500 2.17 -14.05 -9.90
CA ALA A 500 3.62 -14.01 -10.19
C ALA A 500 3.92 -13.66 -11.66
N ALA A 501 3.10 -14.12 -12.62
CA ALA A 501 3.26 -13.84 -14.04
C ALA A 501 3.14 -12.33 -14.40
N THR A 502 2.48 -11.54 -13.55
CA THR A 502 2.35 -10.09 -13.73
C THR A 502 3.28 -9.29 -12.82
N GLY A 503 4.20 -9.96 -12.10
CA GLY A 503 5.09 -9.33 -11.14
C GLY A 503 4.43 -9.02 -9.77
N ASN A 504 3.22 -9.52 -9.53
CA ASN A 504 2.56 -9.40 -8.22
C ASN A 504 2.88 -10.62 -7.36
N PHE A 505 3.89 -10.46 -6.51
CA PHE A 505 4.38 -11.52 -5.62
C PHE A 505 3.74 -11.50 -4.24
N THR A 506 2.62 -10.79 -4.03
CA THR A 506 1.91 -10.79 -2.73
C THR A 506 1.66 -12.22 -2.27
N VAL A 507 2.26 -12.57 -1.14
CA VAL A 507 2.26 -13.90 -0.52
C VAL A 507 0.91 -14.11 0.17
N LYS A 508 0.29 -15.28 -0.05
CA LYS A 508 -0.95 -15.67 0.65
C LYS A 508 -0.76 -16.84 1.62
N ASN A 509 0.40 -17.49 1.57
CA ASN A 509 0.72 -18.54 2.52
C ASN A 509 0.99 -17.98 3.92
N GLN A 510 0.09 -18.25 4.87
CA GLN A 510 0.15 -17.68 6.22
C GLN A 510 1.44 -18.03 6.98
N THR A 511 1.95 -19.25 6.85
CA THR A 511 3.18 -19.65 7.55
C THR A 511 4.40 -18.87 7.07
N LEU A 512 4.48 -18.54 5.77
CA LEU A 512 5.56 -17.70 5.26
C LEU A 512 5.43 -16.25 5.72
N ILE A 513 4.20 -15.74 5.83
CA ILE A 513 3.90 -14.39 6.35
C ILE A 513 4.32 -14.28 7.82
N ASP A 514 3.86 -15.21 8.67
CA ASP A 514 4.12 -15.23 10.12
C ASP A 514 5.62 -15.33 10.43
N ASN A 515 6.34 -16.15 9.66
CA ASN A 515 7.79 -16.33 9.79
C ASN A 515 8.61 -15.22 9.13
N LYS A 516 7.96 -14.27 8.44
CA LYS A 516 8.60 -13.14 7.74
C LYS A 516 9.54 -13.57 6.61
N ILE A 517 9.19 -14.62 5.87
CA ILE A 517 9.98 -15.15 4.75
C ILE A 517 9.62 -14.43 3.44
N GLY A 518 10.64 -13.97 2.72
CA GLY A 518 10.50 -13.26 1.45
C GLY A 518 10.64 -11.75 1.60
N ASP A 519 10.59 -11.06 0.45
CA ASP A 519 10.59 -9.60 0.40
C ASP A 519 9.41 -9.02 1.20
N PRO A 520 9.66 -8.16 2.22
CA PRO A 520 8.63 -7.54 3.03
C PRO A 520 7.55 -6.79 2.23
N ARG A 521 7.87 -6.27 1.04
CA ARG A 521 6.90 -5.58 0.17
C ARG A 521 5.66 -6.43 -0.14
N TRP A 522 5.84 -7.75 -0.18
CA TRP A 522 4.81 -8.68 -0.61
C TRP A 522 4.12 -9.42 0.54
N ARG A 523 4.39 -9.04 1.79
CA ARG A 523 3.79 -9.64 2.98
C ARG A 523 2.77 -8.67 3.57
N PRO A 524 1.46 -9.01 3.53
CA PRO A 524 0.40 -8.15 4.06
C PRO A 524 0.40 -8.07 5.59
#